data_AF-A0A443RVX9-F1
#
_entry.id   AF-A0A443RVX9-F1
#
_cell.length_a   1.000
_cell.length_b   1.000
_cell.length_c   1.000
_cell.angle_alpha   90.00
_cell.angle_beta   90.00
_cell.angle_gamma   90.00
#
_symmetry.space_group_name_H-M   'P 1'
#
loop_
_entity.id
_entity.type
_entity.pdbx_description
1 polymer ?
#
loop_
_entity_poly.entity_id
_entity_poly.type
_entity_poly.pdbx_seq_one_letter_code
_entity_poly.pdbx_strand_id
1 'polypeptide(L)'
;MSALYPTNIALTNFDDLQPNAFTVPLTVVPFSSTYKDVIKFRCCTLYPPKANAAKVATRERPPGCRTVFVGGIPDNASEDILKEVFSIFGTVTAIRMSKKNFCHIRYEDEESVDKALIFSGHRMKINEQDDAANTGRLHVDFAQARDDQHEFECKQRALRREMRHRGTGGKVTYSLCDLRFSEHETVTLIEKLKNEESFADSVRVLIAWLEKGECRKKNCSQFYSALQTISSQTRRLQNERTEFETEIQNAKQLYASRMQSLLTQ
;
A
#
# COMPACT_ATOMS: atom_id res chain seq x y z
N MET A 1 -22.97 23.09 -23.39
CA MET A 1 -23.19 21.72 -23.88
C MET A 1 -22.34 21.52 -25.13
N SER A 2 -21.55 20.43 -25.15
CA SER A 2 -20.87 19.84 -26.32
C SER A 2 -19.72 20.66 -26.93
N ALA A 3 -18.45 20.48 -26.50
CA ALA A 3 -17.48 19.46 -26.92
C ALA A 3 -16.75 19.80 -28.23
N LEU A 4 -15.41 19.93 -28.18
CA LEU A 4 -14.40 19.27 -29.05
C LEU A 4 -13.02 19.96 -28.87
N TYR A 5 -12.03 19.19 -28.40
CA TYR A 5 -10.61 19.42 -28.63
C TYR A 5 -10.07 18.19 -29.36
N PRO A 6 -9.24 18.38 -30.38
CA PRO A 6 -8.08 17.51 -30.52
C PRO A 6 -6.83 18.28 -30.92
N THR A 7 -5.67 17.90 -30.40
CA THR A 7 -4.42 17.99 -31.17
C THR A 7 -3.40 16.97 -30.68
N ASN A 8 -3.10 16.05 -31.59
CA ASN A 8 -1.93 15.17 -31.67
C ASN A 8 -0.62 15.95 -31.62
N ILE A 9 0.42 15.34 -31.05
CA ILE A 9 1.79 15.45 -31.58
C ILE A 9 2.37 14.03 -31.64
N ALA A 10 2.79 13.65 -32.84
CA ALA A 10 3.44 12.39 -33.17
C ALA A 10 4.97 12.51 -33.01
N LEU A 11 5.60 11.44 -32.52
CA LEU A 11 6.99 11.09 -32.81
C LEU A 11 7.07 9.57 -33.00
N THR A 12 7.62 9.16 -34.14
CA THR A 12 7.74 7.79 -34.64
C THR A 12 9.04 7.11 -34.19
N ASN A 13 8.95 5.79 -34.05
CA ASN A 13 9.97 4.79 -33.66
C ASN A 13 11.10 4.56 -34.67
N PHE A 14 12.20 3.92 -34.22
CA PHE A 14 12.94 2.77 -34.82
C PHE A 14 14.16 2.43 -33.92
N ASP A 15 14.07 1.41 -33.06
CA ASP A 15 14.65 0.04 -33.18
C ASP A 15 16.17 -0.06 -33.46
N ASP A 16 16.94 -0.58 -32.48
CA ASP A 16 17.66 -1.89 -32.52
C ASP A 16 18.85 -1.94 -31.52
N LEU A 17 18.83 -2.88 -30.56
CA LEU A 17 19.99 -3.60 -29.97
C LEU A 17 19.56 -4.41 -28.73
N GLN A 18 19.61 -5.74 -28.86
CA GLN A 18 19.37 -6.74 -27.82
C GLN A 18 20.40 -6.69 -26.66
N PRO A 19 20.10 -7.36 -25.53
CA PRO A 19 20.85 -8.60 -25.29
C PRO A 19 20.01 -9.78 -24.73
N ASN A 20 20.18 -10.90 -25.42
CA ASN A 20 20.49 -12.24 -24.89
C ASN A 20 19.50 -12.88 -23.90
N ALA A 21 18.68 -13.75 -24.49
CA ALA A 21 17.87 -14.76 -23.84
C ALA A 21 18.70 -15.79 -23.08
N PHE A 22 18.44 -15.94 -21.78
CA PHE A 22 18.50 -17.24 -21.10
C PHE A 22 17.06 -17.70 -20.86
N THR A 23 16.56 -18.51 -21.79
CA THR A 23 15.23 -19.10 -21.75
C THR A 23 15.20 -20.24 -20.74
N VAL A 24 14.50 -20.05 -19.63
CA VAL A 24 13.85 -21.15 -18.90
C VAL A 24 12.40 -21.23 -19.41
N PRO A 25 11.94 -22.36 -20.00
CA PRO A 25 10.58 -22.45 -20.49
C PRO A 25 9.63 -22.69 -19.30
N LEU A 26 9.02 -21.61 -18.80
CA LEU A 26 7.80 -21.75 -18.01
C LEU A 26 6.66 -22.03 -18.99
N THR A 27 6.20 -23.27 -18.96
CA THR A 27 5.00 -23.70 -19.69
C THR A 27 3.82 -22.99 -19.03
N VAL A 28 3.42 -21.84 -19.57
CA VAL A 28 2.19 -21.15 -19.19
C VAL A 28 1.02 -21.98 -19.70
N VAL A 29 0.43 -22.78 -18.81
CA VAL A 29 -0.87 -23.40 -19.09
C VAL A 29 -1.95 -22.31 -19.07
N PRO A 30 -2.81 -22.23 -20.10
CA PRO A 30 -3.82 -21.18 -20.20
C PRO A 30 -4.87 -21.33 -19.09
N PHE A 31 -5.08 -20.24 -18.37
CA PHE A 31 -6.04 -20.11 -17.29
C PHE A 31 -7.47 -20.04 -17.85
N SER A 32 -8.11 -21.20 -18.01
CA SER A 32 -9.55 -21.30 -18.28
C SER A 32 -10.31 -21.51 -16.97
N SER A 33 -11.20 -20.58 -16.69
CA SER A 33 -12.13 -20.51 -15.58
C SER A 33 -13.21 -21.61 -15.68
N THR A 34 -12.90 -22.81 -15.15
CA THR A 34 -13.73 -23.67 -14.29
C THR A 34 -13.06 -25.03 -14.18
N TYR A 35 -12.41 -25.33 -13.05
CA TYR A 35 -11.78 -26.62 -12.77
C TYR A 35 -12.82 -27.70 -12.44
N LYS A 36 -13.75 -27.96 -13.37
CA LYS A 36 -14.78 -29.02 -13.28
C LYS A 36 -14.31 -30.34 -13.88
N ASP A 37 -13.07 -30.39 -14.37
CA ASP A 37 -12.48 -31.56 -15.01
C ASP A 37 -11.46 -32.25 -14.09
N VAL A 38 -11.20 -33.53 -14.35
CA VAL A 38 -10.21 -34.33 -13.62
C VAL A 38 -8.81 -33.80 -13.92
N ILE A 39 -8.11 -33.29 -12.90
CA ILE A 39 -6.77 -32.73 -13.05
C ILE A 39 -5.74 -33.83 -12.74
N LYS A 40 -4.96 -34.22 -13.74
CA LYS A 40 -3.89 -35.22 -13.60
C LYS A 40 -2.54 -34.53 -13.42
N PHE A 41 -1.86 -34.83 -12.31
CA PHE A 41 -0.48 -34.46 -12.02
C PHE A 41 0.42 -35.69 -12.14
N ARG A 42 1.75 -35.50 -12.06
CA ARG A 42 2.72 -36.60 -12.23
C ARG A 42 2.55 -37.71 -11.18
N CYS A 43 2.16 -37.35 -9.95
CA CYS A 43 2.06 -38.27 -8.83
C CYS A 43 0.65 -38.33 -8.20
N CYS A 44 -0.30 -37.52 -8.65
CA CYS A 44 -1.66 -37.51 -8.11
C CYS A 44 -2.71 -37.09 -9.14
N THR A 45 -3.96 -37.50 -8.92
CA THR A 45 -5.11 -37.08 -9.73
C THR A 45 -6.18 -36.48 -8.82
N LEU A 46 -6.64 -35.27 -9.14
CA LEU A 46 -7.75 -34.60 -8.47
C LEU A 46 -9.04 -34.81 -9.25
N TYR A 47 -10.02 -35.43 -8.59
CA TYR A 47 -11.35 -35.62 -9.11
C TYR A 47 -12.28 -34.52 -8.56
N PRO A 48 -13.02 -33.82 -9.42
CA PRO A 48 -13.95 -32.78 -8.99
C PRO A 48 -15.07 -33.36 -8.11
N PRO A 49 -15.58 -32.61 -7.13
CA PRO A 49 -16.76 -33.01 -6.39
C PRO A 49 -17.96 -33.10 -7.35
N LYS A 50 -18.92 -33.99 -7.04
CA LYS A 50 -20.19 -34.03 -7.78
C LYS A 50 -20.84 -32.65 -7.73
N ALA A 51 -21.40 -32.18 -8.85
CA ALA A 51 -21.97 -30.84 -9.01
C ALA A 51 -23.08 -30.46 -8.00
N ASN A 52 -23.61 -31.43 -7.24
CA ASN A 52 -24.61 -31.24 -6.19
C ASN A 52 -24.06 -31.40 -4.76
N ALA A 53 -22.73 -31.38 -4.57
CA ALA A 53 -22.14 -31.33 -3.24
C ALA A 53 -22.33 -29.92 -2.67
N ALA A 54 -22.89 -29.81 -1.46
CA ALA A 54 -23.01 -28.55 -0.75
C ALA A 54 -21.63 -27.86 -0.71
N LYS A 55 -21.59 -26.57 -1.08
CA LYS A 55 -20.37 -25.76 -0.89
C LYS A 55 -20.01 -25.87 0.59
N VAL A 56 -18.85 -26.47 0.88
CA VAL A 56 -18.38 -26.60 2.26
C VAL A 56 -18.27 -25.18 2.83
N ALA A 57 -18.85 -24.96 4.01
CA ALA A 57 -18.86 -23.65 4.65
C ALA A 57 -17.42 -23.18 4.84
N THR A 58 -17.02 -22.16 4.09
CA THR A 58 -15.74 -21.46 4.25
C THR A 58 -15.89 -20.44 5.36
N ARG A 59 -14.84 -20.25 6.15
CA ARG A 59 -14.81 -19.19 7.17
C ARG A 59 -14.83 -17.81 6.51
N GLU A 60 -15.23 -16.79 7.26
CA GLU A 60 -15.05 -15.41 6.81
C GLU A 60 -13.56 -15.12 6.65
N ARG A 61 -13.18 -14.53 5.50
CA ARG A 61 -11.78 -14.24 5.15
C ARG A 61 -11.17 -13.29 6.17
N PRO A 62 -10.12 -13.69 6.91
CA PRO A 62 -9.39 -12.77 7.78
C PRO A 62 -8.69 -11.69 6.94
N PRO A 63 -8.64 -10.44 7.40
CA PRO A 63 -7.94 -9.37 6.68
C PRO A 63 -6.45 -9.67 6.56
N GLY A 64 -5.89 -9.63 5.35
CA GLY A 64 -4.48 -9.96 5.08
C GLY A 64 -4.15 -11.46 5.08
N CYS A 65 -5.17 -12.34 5.03
CA CYS A 65 -4.96 -13.78 4.96
C CYS A 65 -4.25 -14.19 3.67
N ARG A 66 -3.04 -14.74 3.81
CA ARG A 66 -2.22 -15.32 2.72
C ARG A 66 -2.01 -16.83 2.88
N THR A 67 -2.48 -17.37 4.00
CA THR A 67 -2.34 -18.78 4.32
C THR A 67 -3.66 -19.52 4.14
N VAL A 68 -3.64 -20.62 3.39
CA VAL A 68 -4.76 -21.57 3.30
C VAL A 68 -4.54 -22.75 4.24
N PHE A 69 -5.62 -23.24 4.82
CA PHE A 69 -5.69 -24.51 5.50
C PHE A 69 -6.15 -25.57 4.50
N VAL A 70 -5.42 -26.66 4.38
CA VAL A 70 -5.78 -27.81 3.55
C VAL A 70 -5.90 -29.02 4.47
N GLY A 71 -7.10 -29.57 4.63
CA GLY A 71 -7.38 -30.78 5.37
C GLY A 71 -7.77 -31.95 4.47
N GLY A 72 -7.78 -33.16 5.02
CA GLY A 72 -8.19 -34.38 4.30
C GLY A 72 -7.19 -34.82 3.23
N ILE A 73 -5.92 -34.49 3.48
CA ILE A 73 -4.78 -34.91 2.68
C ILE A 73 -4.53 -36.41 2.95
N PRO A 74 -4.25 -37.24 1.94
CA PRO A 74 -3.91 -38.66 2.15
C PRO A 74 -2.58 -38.80 2.90
N ASP A 75 -2.43 -39.87 3.71
CA ASP A 75 -1.25 -40.10 4.56
C ASP A 75 0.06 -40.15 3.77
N ASN A 76 0.00 -40.67 2.54
CA ASN A 76 1.15 -40.78 1.65
C ASN A 76 1.44 -39.49 0.84
N ALA A 77 0.71 -38.39 1.07
CA ALA A 77 1.00 -37.13 0.40
C ALA A 77 2.26 -36.47 0.98
N SER A 78 3.27 -36.31 0.13
CA SER A 78 4.43 -35.49 0.45
C SER A 78 4.17 -34.00 0.22
N GLU A 79 4.99 -33.17 0.83
CA GLU A 79 5.00 -31.72 0.61
C GLU A 79 5.19 -31.38 -0.88
N ASP A 80 6.01 -32.13 -1.60
CA ASP A 80 6.29 -31.90 -3.03
C ASP A 80 5.03 -32.05 -3.90
N ILE A 81 4.19 -33.06 -3.60
CA ILE A 81 2.93 -33.27 -4.33
C ILE A 81 1.98 -32.09 -4.07
N LEU A 82 1.86 -31.65 -2.82
CA LEU A 82 1.02 -30.50 -2.47
C LEU A 82 1.55 -29.23 -3.12
N LYS A 83 2.87 -29.04 -3.15
CA LYS A 83 3.50 -27.90 -3.82
C LYS A 83 3.20 -27.90 -5.32
N GLU A 84 3.32 -29.04 -6.00
CA GLU A 84 2.99 -29.17 -7.43
C GLU A 84 1.52 -28.81 -7.69
N VAL A 85 0.61 -29.34 -6.87
CA VAL A 85 -0.84 -29.11 -7.00
C VAL A 85 -1.23 -27.67 -6.73
N PHE A 86 -0.70 -27.07 -5.66
CA PHE A 86 -1.11 -25.74 -5.20
C PHE A 86 -0.30 -24.59 -5.83
N SER A 87 0.83 -24.89 -6.46
CA SER A 87 1.63 -23.90 -7.21
C SER A 87 0.94 -23.42 -8.49
N ILE A 88 -0.09 -24.12 -8.98
CA ILE A 88 -0.86 -23.69 -10.16
C ILE A 88 -1.67 -22.40 -9.89
N PHE A 89 -1.97 -22.12 -8.62
CA PHE A 89 -2.78 -20.96 -8.22
C PHE A 89 -1.96 -19.72 -7.91
N GLY A 90 -0.68 -19.91 -7.57
CA GLY A 90 0.25 -18.84 -7.25
C GLY A 90 1.53 -19.35 -6.61
N THR A 91 2.45 -18.41 -6.34
CA THR A 91 3.75 -18.70 -5.73
C THR A 91 3.59 -19.09 -4.26
N VAL A 92 3.97 -20.33 -3.94
CA VAL A 92 3.97 -20.84 -2.56
C VAL A 92 5.24 -20.39 -1.84
N THR A 93 5.09 -19.62 -0.77
CA THR A 93 6.21 -19.14 0.07
C THR A 93 6.65 -20.18 1.09
N ALA A 94 5.69 -20.86 1.74
CA ALA A 94 5.98 -21.86 2.76
C ALA A 94 4.85 -22.89 2.88
N ILE A 95 5.20 -24.15 3.11
CA ILE A 95 4.26 -25.22 3.44
C ILE A 95 4.58 -25.74 4.84
N ARG A 96 3.56 -25.84 5.70
CA ARG A 96 3.68 -26.41 7.05
C ARG A 96 2.75 -27.60 7.17
N MET A 97 3.30 -28.80 7.03
CA MET A 97 2.59 -30.08 7.21
C MET A 97 2.37 -30.38 8.69
N SER A 98 1.25 -31.02 9.03
CA SER A 98 0.97 -31.51 10.38
C SER A 98 0.60 -32.99 10.39
N LYS A 99 0.75 -33.64 11.55
CA LYS A 99 0.54 -35.08 11.75
C LYS A 99 -0.94 -35.52 11.71
N LYS A 100 -1.89 -34.59 11.58
CA LYS A 100 -3.33 -34.88 11.53
C LYS A 100 -3.91 -34.67 10.12
N ASN A 101 -3.15 -35.02 9.08
CA ASN A 101 -3.60 -34.98 7.68
C ASN A 101 -4.11 -33.60 7.23
N PHE A 102 -3.46 -32.57 7.76
CA PHE A 102 -3.69 -31.19 7.35
C PHE A 102 -2.36 -30.47 7.13
N CYS A 103 -2.38 -29.49 6.25
CA CYS A 103 -1.28 -28.59 6.00
C CYS A 103 -1.73 -27.14 5.95
N HIS A 104 -0.78 -26.24 6.19
CA HIS A 104 -0.95 -24.82 5.97
C HIS A 104 -0.03 -24.39 4.83
N ILE A 105 -0.58 -23.76 3.80
CA ILE A 105 0.18 -23.30 2.65
C ILE A 105 0.09 -21.77 2.64
N ARG A 106 1.25 -21.10 2.75
CA ARG A 106 1.36 -19.65 2.65
C ARG A 106 1.71 -19.27 1.22
N TYR A 107 0.93 -18.38 0.64
CA TYR A 107 1.18 -17.77 -0.66
C TYR A 107 1.87 -16.41 -0.54
N GLU A 108 2.48 -15.99 -1.63
CA GLU A 108 3.00 -14.63 -1.79
C GLU A 108 1.84 -13.62 -1.92
N ASP A 109 0.85 -13.96 -2.75
CA ASP A 109 -0.30 -13.10 -3.04
C ASP A 109 -1.59 -13.54 -2.31
N GLU A 110 -2.37 -12.54 -1.90
CA GLU A 110 -3.69 -12.74 -1.28
C GLU A 110 -4.72 -13.32 -2.26
N GLU A 111 -4.62 -13.04 -3.56
CA GLU A 111 -5.53 -13.57 -4.59
C GLU A 111 -5.36 -15.08 -4.82
N SER A 112 -4.16 -15.60 -4.57
CA SER A 112 -3.86 -17.03 -4.75
C SER A 112 -4.64 -17.89 -3.75
N VAL A 113 -4.89 -17.34 -2.55
CA VAL A 113 -5.72 -17.95 -1.51
C VAL A 113 -7.15 -18.16 -2.02
N ASP A 114 -7.75 -17.13 -2.62
CA ASP A 114 -9.14 -17.20 -3.13
C ASP A 114 -9.28 -18.24 -4.25
N LYS A 115 -8.27 -18.36 -5.11
CA LYS A 115 -8.24 -19.38 -6.17
C LYS A 115 -8.09 -20.78 -5.61
N ALA A 116 -7.25 -20.97 -4.59
CA ALA A 116 -7.02 -22.26 -3.95
C ALA A 116 -8.28 -22.83 -3.25
N LEU A 117 -9.20 -21.97 -2.78
CA LEU A 117 -10.49 -22.40 -2.22
C LEU A 117 -11.32 -23.25 -3.19
N ILE A 118 -11.13 -23.10 -4.50
CA ILE A 118 -11.84 -23.88 -5.52
C ILE A 118 -11.55 -25.38 -5.37
N PHE A 119 -10.37 -25.75 -4.87
CA PHE A 119 -10.01 -27.16 -4.63
C PHE A 119 -10.68 -27.79 -3.41
N SER A 120 -11.42 -27.01 -2.61
CA SER A 120 -12.24 -27.56 -1.54
C SER A 120 -13.29 -28.53 -2.09
N GLY A 121 -13.37 -29.72 -1.51
CA GLY A 121 -14.26 -30.80 -1.94
C GLY A 121 -13.70 -31.74 -3.01
N HIS A 122 -12.53 -31.45 -3.60
CA HIS A 122 -11.90 -32.33 -4.60
C HIS A 122 -11.37 -33.60 -3.96
N ARG A 123 -11.54 -34.74 -4.62
CA ARG A 123 -10.99 -36.03 -4.17
C ARG A 123 -9.62 -36.23 -4.80
N MET A 124 -8.60 -36.30 -3.97
CA MET A 124 -7.23 -36.59 -4.38
C MET A 124 -6.98 -38.10 -4.35
N LYS A 125 -6.32 -38.62 -5.40
CA LYS A 125 -5.76 -39.99 -5.43
C LYS A 125 -4.27 -39.92 -5.77
N ILE A 126 -3.44 -40.58 -4.99
CA ILE A 126 -1.99 -40.71 -5.23
C ILE A 126 -1.73 -42.02 -5.97
N ASN A 127 -0.89 -41.97 -7.02
CA ASN A 127 -0.46 -43.14 -7.81
C ASN A 127 -1.59 -44.04 -8.35
N GLU A 128 -2.78 -43.49 -8.62
CA GLU A 128 -3.99 -44.24 -9.06
C GLU A 128 -4.42 -45.40 -8.13
N GLN A 129 -3.90 -45.45 -6.90
CA GLN A 129 -4.29 -46.44 -5.90
C GLN A 129 -5.54 -45.97 -5.16
N ASP A 130 -6.47 -46.90 -4.90
CA ASP A 130 -7.75 -46.66 -4.22
C ASP A 130 -7.71 -46.93 -2.71
N ASP A 131 -6.52 -47.18 -2.15
CA ASP A 131 -6.32 -47.40 -0.72
C ASP A 131 -6.63 -46.17 0.12
N ALA A 132 -7.08 -46.38 1.35
CA ALA A 132 -7.38 -45.29 2.29
C ALA A 132 -6.18 -44.37 2.58
N ALA A 133 -4.95 -44.89 2.49
CA ALA A 133 -3.72 -44.13 2.67
C ALA A 133 -3.35 -43.26 1.44
N ASN A 134 -3.91 -43.59 0.26
CA ASN A 134 -3.61 -42.95 -1.02
C ASN A 134 -4.78 -42.08 -1.55
N THR A 135 -5.95 -42.14 -0.91
CA THR A 135 -7.12 -41.36 -1.31
C THR A 135 -7.60 -40.43 -0.18
N GLY A 136 -7.84 -39.16 -0.51
CA GLY A 136 -8.27 -38.14 0.43
C GLY A 136 -9.31 -37.20 -0.18
N ARG A 137 -10.13 -36.55 0.65
CA ARG A 137 -11.02 -35.46 0.23
C ARG A 137 -10.45 -34.16 0.74
N LEU A 138 -9.96 -33.35 -0.18
CA LEU A 138 -9.37 -32.06 0.15
C LEU A 138 -10.44 -31.13 0.70
N HIS A 139 -10.14 -30.50 1.81
CA HIS A 139 -10.91 -29.40 2.37
C HIS A 139 -9.99 -28.19 2.45
N VAL A 140 -10.23 -27.21 1.57
CA VAL A 140 -9.48 -25.95 1.57
C VAL A 140 -10.33 -24.88 2.23
N ASP A 141 -9.76 -24.19 3.21
CA ASP A 141 -10.39 -23.10 3.94
C ASP A 141 -9.36 -22.00 4.28
N PHE A 142 -9.81 -20.83 4.70
CA PHE A 142 -8.91 -19.78 5.16
C PHE A 142 -8.20 -20.20 6.46
N ALA A 143 -6.88 -20.06 6.50
CA ALA A 143 -6.14 -20.29 7.74
C ALA A 143 -6.03 -19.00 8.56
N GLN A 144 -6.19 -19.15 9.87
CA GLN A 144 -5.83 -18.11 10.82
C GLN A 144 -4.37 -18.27 11.23
N ALA A 145 -3.45 -17.85 10.35
CA ALA A 145 -2.03 -17.88 10.65
C ALA A 145 -1.62 -16.73 11.58
N ARG A 146 -0.85 -17.04 12.62
CA ARG A 146 -0.29 -16.02 13.53
C ARG A 146 0.62 -15.03 12.79
N ASP A 147 1.35 -15.52 11.77
CA ASP A 147 2.27 -14.70 10.99
C ASP A 147 1.52 -13.67 10.13
N ASP A 148 0.42 -14.08 9.47
CA ASP A 148 -0.44 -13.20 8.66
C ASP A 148 -1.08 -12.11 9.55
N GLN A 149 -1.56 -12.49 10.72
CA GLN A 149 -2.11 -11.55 11.71
C GLN A 149 -1.04 -10.53 12.16
N HIS A 150 0.17 -10.99 12.44
CA HIS A 150 1.27 -10.12 12.86
C HIS A 150 1.69 -9.13 11.76
N GLU A 151 1.80 -9.60 10.52
CA GLU A 151 2.13 -8.77 9.36
C GLU A 151 1.05 -7.70 9.14
N PHE A 152 -0.23 -8.08 9.24
CA PHE A 152 -1.35 -7.15 9.14
C PHE A 152 -1.36 -6.10 10.25
N GLU A 153 -1.10 -6.50 11.50
CA GLU A 153 -0.99 -5.56 12.64
C GLU A 153 0.20 -4.61 12.49
N CYS A 154 1.34 -5.09 12.00
CA CYS A 154 2.51 -4.27 11.70
C CYS A 154 2.22 -3.28 10.57
N LYS A 155 1.56 -3.70 9.49
CA LYS A 155 1.14 -2.83 8.39
C LYS A 155 0.13 -1.77 8.83
N GLN A 156 -0.86 -2.14 9.66
CA GLN A 156 -1.78 -1.17 10.27
C GLN A 156 -1.06 -0.18 11.18
N ARG A 157 -0.08 -0.64 11.98
CA ARG A 157 0.72 0.23 12.85
C ARG A 157 1.61 1.16 12.03
N ALA A 158 2.19 0.67 10.95
CA ALA A 158 2.95 1.47 9.99
C ALA A 158 2.06 2.51 9.32
N LEU A 159 0.87 2.13 8.82
CA LEU A 159 -0.09 3.05 8.22
C LEU A 159 -0.62 4.07 9.24
N ARG A 160 -0.86 3.71 10.51
CA ARG A 160 -1.22 4.68 11.55
C ARG A 160 -0.08 5.65 11.85
N ARG A 161 1.17 5.20 11.84
CA ARG A 161 2.35 6.07 11.95
C ARG A 161 2.45 6.97 10.72
N GLU A 162 2.30 6.41 9.53
CA GLU A 162 2.33 7.13 8.28
C GLU A 162 1.18 8.14 8.20
N MET A 163 -0.04 7.84 8.64
CA MET A 163 -1.15 8.80 8.70
C MET A 163 -0.89 9.92 9.70
N ARG A 164 -0.17 9.64 10.80
CA ARG A 164 0.35 10.70 11.68
C ARG A 164 1.43 11.53 10.97
N HIS A 165 2.25 10.95 10.10
CA HIS A 165 3.25 11.67 9.34
C HIS A 165 2.67 12.38 8.09
N ARG A 166 1.60 11.86 7.48
CA ARG A 166 0.97 12.32 6.24
C ARG A 166 -0.13 13.33 6.48
N GLY A 167 -0.91 13.16 7.57
CA GLY A 167 -1.75 14.23 8.11
C GLY A 167 -0.95 15.42 8.65
N THR A 168 0.36 15.23 8.80
CA THR A 168 1.35 16.23 9.20
C THR A 168 2.25 16.64 8.03
N GLY A 169 1.73 16.63 6.80
CA GLY A 169 2.33 17.36 5.66
C GLY A 169 2.19 18.89 5.82
N GLY A 170 2.46 19.45 7.01
CA GLY A 170 2.37 20.89 7.27
C GLY A 170 1.75 21.32 8.62
N LYS A 171 1.60 20.41 9.60
CA LYS A 171 1.29 20.79 10.97
C LYS A 171 2.11 19.94 11.92
N VAL A 172 3.35 20.36 12.19
CA VAL A 172 4.09 19.86 13.34
C VAL A 172 3.22 20.14 14.56
N THR A 173 2.44 19.14 14.97
CA THR A 173 1.82 19.16 16.29
C THR A 173 2.99 18.85 17.20
N TYR A 174 3.72 19.90 17.58
CA TYR A 174 4.66 19.80 18.68
C TYR A 174 3.89 19.11 19.79
N SER A 175 4.36 17.92 20.17
CA SER A 175 3.96 17.35 21.45
C SER A 175 4.18 18.47 22.45
N LEU A 176 3.10 19.04 22.99
CA LEU A 176 3.10 20.22 23.87
C LEU A 176 4.01 20.00 25.11
N CYS A 177 4.46 18.77 25.33
CA CYS A 177 5.40 18.31 26.33
C CYS A 177 6.87 18.70 26.09
N ASP A 178 7.30 19.02 24.86
CA ASP A 178 8.72 19.37 24.56
C ASP A 178 9.02 20.88 24.53
N LEU A 179 8.04 21.73 24.87
CA LEU A 179 8.14 23.20 24.84
C LEU A 179 8.91 23.79 26.03
N ARG A 180 9.99 23.17 26.50
CA ARG A 180 10.81 23.76 27.56
C ARG A 180 11.55 24.98 27.02
N PHE A 181 11.34 26.13 27.67
CA PHE A 181 12.07 27.34 27.34
C PHE A 181 13.55 27.18 27.71
N SER A 182 14.43 27.47 26.75
CA SER A 182 15.86 27.59 26.93
C SER A 182 16.39 28.71 26.04
N GLU A 183 17.50 29.33 26.46
CA GLU A 183 18.19 30.36 25.67
C GLU A 183 18.61 29.83 24.30
N HIS A 184 19.17 28.60 24.25
CA HIS A 184 19.55 27.95 22.99
C HIS A 184 18.36 27.72 22.07
N GLU A 185 17.25 27.23 22.62
CA GLU A 185 16.01 26.98 21.87
C GLU A 185 15.45 28.27 21.26
N THR A 186 15.62 29.40 21.94
CA THR A 186 15.14 30.69 21.43
C THR A 186 15.94 31.16 20.21
N VAL A 187 17.27 30.96 20.22
CA VAL A 187 18.13 31.26 19.06
C VAL A 187 17.75 30.36 17.88
N THR A 188 17.58 29.06 18.12
CA THR A 188 17.14 28.10 17.09
C THR A 188 15.76 28.45 16.54
N LEU A 189 14.84 28.92 17.40
CA LEU A 189 13.51 29.37 16.99
C LEU A 189 13.59 30.59 16.07
N ILE A 190 14.45 31.57 16.39
CA ILE A 190 14.65 32.77 15.55
C ILE A 190 15.16 32.40 14.16
N GLU A 191 16.08 31.44 14.04
CA GLU A 191 16.51 30.96 12.72
C GLU A 191 15.37 30.26 11.96
N LYS A 192 14.57 29.43 12.65
CA LYS A 192 13.40 28.78 12.04
C LYS A 192 12.29 29.76 11.63
N LEU A 193 12.21 30.94 12.27
CA LEU A 193 11.29 32.02 11.90
C LEU A 193 11.69 32.74 10.59
N LYS A 194 12.93 32.59 10.13
CA LYS A 194 13.37 33.13 8.82
C LYS A 194 13.00 32.22 7.65
N ASN A 195 12.84 30.92 7.90
CA ASN A 195 12.48 29.93 6.89
C ASN A 195 10.97 29.89 6.68
N GLU A 196 10.52 29.97 5.42
CA GLU A 196 9.08 29.97 5.08
C GLU A 196 8.38 28.67 5.46
N GLU A 197 9.00 27.53 5.19
CA GLU A 197 8.41 26.20 5.44
C GLU A 197 8.13 25.97 6.93
N SER A 198 8.99 26.49 7.81
CA SER A 198 8.85 26.34 9.28
C SER A 198 8.27 27.56 9.97
N PHE A 199 7.90 28.61 9.23
CA PHE A 199 7.46 29.88 9.81
C PHE A 199 6.22 29.72 10.69
N ALA A 200 5.17 29.11 10.15
CA ALA A 200 3.89 28.95 10.85
C ALA A 200 4.02 28.11 12.13
N ASP A 201 4.83 27.05 12.08
CA ASP A 201 5.08 26.17 13.22
C ASP A 201 5.95 26.86 14.28
N SER A 202 6.94 27.66 13.88
CA SER A 202 7.79 28.44 14.79
C SER A 202 7.01 29.56 15.49
N VAL A 203 6.09 30.23 14.79
CA VAL A 203 5.19 31.22 15.39
C VAL A 203 4.32 30.59 16.48
N ARG A 204 3.81 29.36 16.28
CA ARG A 204 3.02 28.64 17.30
C ARG A 204 3.83 28.34 18.56
N VAL A 205 5.10 27.96 18.42
CA VAL A 205 6.00 27.76 19.57
C VAL A 205 6.20 29.07 20.35
N LEU A 206 6.42 30.19 19.65
CA LEU A 206 6.56 31.50 20.30
C LEU A 206 5.29 31.90 21.06
N ILE A 207 4.11 31.70 20.46
CA ILE A 207 2.82 31.95 21.12
C ILE A 207 2.70 31.11 22.40
N ALA A 208 3.01 29.81 22.33
CA ALA A 208 2.93 28.94 23.51
C ALA A 208 3.90 29.35 24.64
N TRP A 209 5.10 29.85 24.33
CA TRP A 209 6.01 30.39 25.34
C TRP A 209 5.50 31.70 25.95
N LEU A 210 4.87 32.57 25.16
CA LEU A 210 4.24 33.79 25.66
C LEU A 210 3.05 33.48 26.57
N GLU A 211 2.17 32.56 26.19
CA GLU A 211 1.01 32.12 26.98
C GLU A 211 1.41 31.46 28.32
N LYS A 212 2.54 30.74 28.34
CA LYS A 212 3.11 30.15 29.55
C LYS A 212 3.80 31.16 30.48
N GLY A 213 4.00 32.41 30.04
CA GLY A 213 4.67 33.44 30.82
C GLY A 213 6.20 33.27 30.89
N GLU A 214 6.82 32.65 29.88
CA GLU A 214 8.29 32.49 29.81
C GLU A 214 9.01 33.81 29.47
N CYS A 215 8.27 34.80 28.97
CA CYS A 215 8.79 36.16 28.76
C CYS A 215 8.97 36.87 30.10
N ARG A 216 10.22 36.89 30.58
CA ARG A 216 10.65 37.58 31.80
C ARG A 216 11.59 38.74 31.46
N LYS A 217 11.80 39.67 32.39
CA LYS A 217 12.71 40.83 32.21
C LYS A 217 14.10 40.44 31.69
N LYS A 218 14.64 39.30 32.14
CA LYS A 218 15.94 38.77 31.69
C LYS A 218 15.97 38.25 30.23
N ASN A 219 14.83 37.81 29.69
CA ASN A 219 14.73 37.17 28.37
C ASN A 219 13.97 38.03 27.35
N CYS A 220 13.44 39.18 27.77
CA CYS A 220 12.59 40.05 26.96
C CYS A 220 13.24 40.43 25.62
N SER A 221 14.54 40.70 25.61
CA SER A 221 15.29 41.04 24.38
C SER A 221 15.24 39.92 23.34
N GLN A 222 15.25 38.65 23.75
CA GLN A 222 15.19 37.51 22.82
C GLN A 222 13.79 37.36 22.20
N PHE A 223 12.74 37.53 23.01
CA PHE A 223 11.36 37.56 22.51
C PHE A 223 11.10 38.74 21.57
N TYR A 224 11.68 39.90 21.87
CA TYR A 224 11.61 41.07 21.00
C TYR A 224 12.26 40.79 19.63
N SER A 225 13.48 40.21 19.62
CA SER A 225 14.14 39.81 18.37
C SER A 225 13.32 38.78 17.57
N ALA A 226 12.65 37.83 18.25
CA ALA A 226 11.76 36.88 17.60
C ALA A 226 10.53 37.56 16.97
N LEU A 227 9.87 38.48 17.70
CA LEU A 227 8.75 39.27 17.19
C LEU A 227 9.14 40.21 16.03
N GLN A 228 10.35 40.77 16.10
CA GLN A 228 10.90 41.59 15.02
C GLN A 228 11.14 40.74 13.76
N THR A 229 11.67 39.53 13.92
CA THR A 229 11.86 38.57 12.82
C THR A 229 10.52 38.18 12.20
N ILE A 230 9.49 37.91 13.01
CA ILE A 230 8.12 37.63 12.53
C ILE A 230 7.56 38.80 11.72
N SER A 231 7.74 40.03 12.21
CA SER A 231 7.22 41.23 11.54
C SER A 231 7.90 41.45 10.19
N SER A 232 9.22 41.27 10.13
CA SER A 232 10.00 41.33 8.89
C SER A 232 9.55 40.28 7.88
N GLN A 233 9.43 39.02 8.32
CA GLN A 233 9.00 37.91 7.45
C GLN A 233 7.57 38.09 6.96
N THR A 234 6.66 38.56 7.82
CA THR A 234 5.27 38.85 7.45
C THR A 234 5.20 39.93 6.37
N ARG A 235 5.98 41.00 6.51
CA ARG A 235 6.04 42.08 5.50
C ARG A 235 6.58 41.57 4.16
N ARG A 236 7.62 40.72 4.17
CA ARG A 236 8.17 40.12 2.95
C ARG A 236 7.11 39.27 2.22
N LEU A 237 6.45 38.37 2.94
CA LEU A 237 5.39 37.52 2.40
C LEU A 237 4.19 38.33 1.88
N GLN A 238 3.86 39.44 2.54
CA GLN A 238 2.83 40.37 2.06
C GLN A 238 3.22 41.02 0.72
N ASN A 239 4.47 41.44 0.56
CA ASN A 239 4.95 42.03 -0.70
C ASN A 239 4.93 41.00 -1.83
N GLU A 240 5.44 39.78 -1.59
CA GLU A 240 5.42 38.70 -2.58
C GLU A 240 3.98 38.35 -3.00
N ARG A 241 3.06 38.29 -2.04
CA ARG A 241 1.63 38.11 -2.33
C ARG A 241 1.12 39.21 -3.25
N THR A 242 1.42 40.48 -2.96
CA THR A 242 0.96 41.58 -3.82
C THR A 242 1.56 41.52 -5.22
N GLU A 243 2.83 41.11 -5.35
CA GLU A 243 3.48 40.93 -6.65
C GLU A 243 2.78 39.84 -7.48
N PHE A 244 2.56 38.64 -6.91
CA PHE A 244 1.82 37.58 -7.60
C PHE A 244 0.38 37.95 -7.94
N GLU A 245 -0.32 38.69 -7.07
CA GLU A 245 -1.67 39.18 -7.36
C GLU A 245 -1.66 40.13 -8.56
N THR A 246 -0.69 41.05 -8.64
CA THR A 246 -0.55 41.94 -9.80
C THR A 246 -0.20 41.20 -11.09
N GLU A 247 0.67 40.19 -11.03
CA GLU A 247 1.05 39.38 -12.20
C GLU A 247 -0.16 38.60 -12.75
N ILE A 248 -0.93 37.97 -11.87
CA ILE A 248 -2.18 37.28 -12.24
C ILE A 248 -3.18 38.26 -12.86
N GLN A 249 -3.32 39.46 -12.31
CA GLN A 249 -4.23 40.48 -12.83
C GLN A 249 -3.81 40.97 -14.22
N ASN A 250 -2.51 41.20 -14.43
CA ASN A 250 -1.95 41.58 -15.72
C ASN A 250 -2.15 40.47 -16.77
N ALA A 251 -1.92 39.20 -16.40
CA ALA A 251 -2.16 38.06 -17.27
C ALA A 251 -3.64 37.94 -17.68
N LYS A 252 -4.57 38.15 -16.73
CA LYS A 252 -6.01 38.17 -17.01
C LYS A 252 -6.40 39.31 -17.96
N GLN A 253 -5.88 40.51 -17.75
CA GLN A 253 -6.14 41.67 -18.62
C GLN A 253 -5.59 41.45 -20.03
N LEU A 254 -4.37 40.91 -20.15
CA LEU A 254 -3.77 40.59 -21.43
C LEU A 254 -4.58 39.54 -22.19
N TYR A 255 -5.04 38.49 -21.51
CA TYR A 255 -5.90 37.48 -22.11
C TYR A 255 -7.24 38.07 -22.57
N ALA A 256 -7.90 38.87 -21.72
CA ALA A 256 -9.17 39.52 -22.06
C ALA A 256 -9.03 40.46 -23.27
N SER A 257 -7.96 41.26 -23.31
CA SER A 257 -7.64 42.16 -24.44
C SER A 257 -7.42 41.38 -25.74
N ARG A 258 -6.64 40.29 -25.70
CA ARG A 258 -6.42 39.41 -26.88
C ARG A 258 -7.73 38.79 -27.37
N MET A 259 -8.59 38.33 -26.47
CA MET A 259 -9.90 37.76 -26.83
C MET A 259 -10.82 38.80 -27.44
N GLN A 260 -10.87 40.02 -26.89
CA GLN A 260 -11.63 41.11 -27.49
C GLN A 260 -11.13 41.45 -28.90
N SER A 261 -9.81 41.52 -29.11
CA SER A 261 -9.25 41.80 -30.44
C SER A 261 -9.60 40.76 -31.50
N LEU A 262 -9.73 39.49 -31.13
CA LEU A 262 -10.13 38.41 -32.04
C LEU A 262 -11.62 38.45 -32.38
N LEU A 263 -12.47 38.96 -31.48
CA LEU A 263 -13.92 39.06 -31.72
C LEU A 263 -14.32 40.29 -32.56
N THR A 264 -13.44 41.29 -32.64
CA THR A 264 -13.67 42.54 -33.39
C THR A 264 -13.07 42.56 -34.80
N GLN A 265 -12.38 41.50 -35.22
CA GLN A 265 -11.96 41.27 -36.62
C GLN A 265 -13.00 40.44 -37.37
#